data_AF-A0A9P4GUJ4-F1
#
_entry.id   AF-A0A9P4GUJ4-F1
#
_cell.length_a   1.000
_cell.length_b   1.000
_cell.length_c   1.000
_cell.angle_alpha   90.00
_cell.angle_beta   90.00
_cell.angle_gamma   90.00
#
_symmetry.space_group_name_H-M   'P 1'
#
loop_
_entity.id
_entity.type
_entity.pdbx_description
1 polymer ?
#
loop_
_entity_poly.entity_id
_entity_poly.type
_entity_poly.pdbx_seq_one_letter_code
_entity_poly.pdbx_strand_id
1 'polypeptide(L)'
;MSSPNPYQQGQNWSNQQYQQPRVQNPENRYSKTSPPNHSCTEQNVAGLSPYIQPHYESTSPVPFIAELPAPLPPAPPTTTSEQQLKEDELLAHKLQQMQIEEVRRRSSSVVSQHQRPVSVAPPSPHRHSPLLHQRSFHSLRPHSQSVSSTTAPYTLSSSPRLPSPSLLPEVVPYYPQSTSENLPIPVVQDQNTVYPLPASLDPASSSAYLEQHLQVPYPSQWALAPVVATFYAYHGHKIPPSSTWLETPDSVTWRTIRPTENAMGPAPASYIFKFKTSGGSFRSSRLSWSMTCSGEQSNKLAKSKRPIWAYDLKFDSSTGLRKTEVLAHGRENAILTTYVHGLNYDSLRFIGPDSRAYMWVSSSALSSINGSRYDTLRHALFVTTGNIQDPLYGQIVADHTFWDGYVAENEVHVGIRCNECQMKPINGLRWICRTCPHHDVCDTCRTLALGAQFGASIQPTCDFSLVNLPNEALNIRSPTVDPELVVATLQILKDWEKHTLREEKKKNFNGFVASENAARKCDLGVMSYWKAGDWDKKGAEGEKFGTRVKARGIMQAYGETAAALRKVVDTGSSVGGNDVTIGTKVANKDGSGS
;
A
#
# COMPACT_ATOMS: atom_id res chain seq x y z
N MET A 1 -18.49 -71.31 2.58
CA MET A 1 -18.93 -70.78 3.89
C MET A 1 -19.05 -69.29 3.72
N SER A 2 -20.29 -68.83 3.57
CA SER A 2 -20.63 -67.56 2.96
C SER A 2 -21.51 -66.78 3.92
N SER A 3 -21.19 -65.50 4.12
CA SER A 3 -21.95 -64.55 4.92
C SER A 3 -23.43 -64.51 4.56
N PRO A 4 -24.31 -64.21 5.53
CA PRO A 4 -25.59 -63.61 5.24
C PRO A 4 -25.69 -62.19 5.79
N ASN A 5 -26.03 -61.31 4.86
CA ASN A 5 -26.78 -60.08 5.08
C ASN A 5 -28.13 -60.38 5.75
N PRO A 6 -28.64 -59.49 6.60
CA PRO A 6 -30.10 -59.32 6.62
C PRO A 6 -30.51 -57.84 6.72
N TYR A 7 -31.14 -57.37 5.65
CA TYR A 7 -32.25 -56.42 5.75
C TYR A 7 -33.53 -57.24 5.81
N GLN A 8 -34.30 -57.14 6.90
CA GLN A 8 -35.76 -57.27 6.87
C GLN A 8 -36.40 -56.70 8.16
N GLN A 9 -37.25 -55.68 7.94
CA GLN A 9 -38.55 -55.39 8.55
C GLN A 9 -38.73 -55.34 10.08
N GLY A 10 -39.29 -54.20 10.54
CA GLY A 10 -39.98 -54.10 11.83
C GLY A 10 -40.59 -52.72 12.05
N GLN A 11 -41.91 -52.60 11.83
CA GLN A 11 -42.73 -51.42 12.11
C GLN A 11 -42.94 -51.18 13.61
N ASN A 12 -43.36 -49.94 13.91
CA ASN A 12 -43.97 -49.42 15.15
C ASN A 12 -43.04 -49.27 16.35
N TRP A 13 -42.88 -48.05 16.88
CA TRP A 13 -43.01 -47.70 18.31
C TRP A 13 -43.12 -46.16 18.45
N SER A 14 -44.35 -45.72 18.79
CA SER A 14 -44.73 -44.61 19.68
C SER A 14 -44.02 -43.24 19.64
N ASN A 15 -44.84 -42.22 19.32
CA ASN A 15 -44.69 -40.82 19.73
C ASN A 15 -44.37 -40.69 21.23
N GLN A 16 -43.23 -40.08 21.58
CA GLN A 16 -43.05 -39.41 22.85
C GLN A 16 -42.80 -37.92 22.59
N GLN A 17 -43.82 -37.12 22.92
CA GLN A 17 -43.71 -35.68 23.08
C GLN A 17 -42.76 -35.39 24.24
N TYR A 18 -41.59 -34.82 23.95
CA TYR A 18 -40.81 -34.13 24.97
C TYR A 18 -41.50 -32.79 25.29
N GLN A 19 -42.13 -32.73 26.46
CA GLN A 19 -42.52 -31.48 27.10
C GLN A 19 -41.24 -30.67 27.42
N GLN A 20 -41.13 -29.48 26.84
CA GLN A 20 -40.17 -28.49 27.29
C GLN A 20 -40.65 -27.87 28.62
N PRO A 21 -39.75 -27.64 29.60
CA PRO A 21 -40.10 -26.88 30.78
C PRO A 21 -40.31 -25.39 30.43
N ARG A 22 -41.51 -24.92 30.78
CA ARG A 22 -41.94 -23.52 30.73
C ARG A 22 -41.07 -22.71 31.69
N VAL A 23 -40.15 -21.89 31.15
CA VAL A 23 -39.44 -20.89 31.94
C VAL A 23 -40.42 -19.76 32.27
N GLN A 24 -40.70 -19.61 33.56
CA GLN A 24 -41.51 -18.52 34.10
C GLN A 24 -40.76 -17.20 33.92
N ASN A 25 -41.49 -16.25 33.35
CA ASN A 25 -41.07 -14.88 33.09
C ASN A 25 -41.33 -14.07 34.38
N PRO A 26 -40.32 -13.48 35.06
CA PRO A 26 -40.59 -12.54 36.13
C PRO A 26 -40.91 -11.16 35.54
N GLU A 27 -42.15 -10.74 35.78
CA GLU A 27 -42.60 -9.37 35.62
C GLU A 27 -41.70 -8.42 36.42
N ASN A 28 -41.04 -7.48 35.74
CA ASN A 28 -40.49 -6.29 36.38
C ASN A 28 -41.10 -5.05 35.73
N ARG A 29 -42.11 -4.51 36.41
CA ARG A 29 -42.61 -3.15 36.24
C ARG A 29 -41.49 -2.18 36.63
N TYR A 30 -41.03 -1.39 35.67
CA TYR A 30 -40.44 -0.08 35.98
C TYR A 30 -41.13 0.99 35.16
N SER A 31 -41.68 1.95 35.90
CA SER A 31 -42.47 3.09 35.46
C SER A 31 -41.64 4.02 34.58
N LYS A 32 -42.19 4.39 33.42
CA LYS A 32 -41.69 5.51 32.60
C LYS A 32 -42.21 6.82 33.18
N THR A 33 -41.31 7.61 33.74
CA THR A 33 -41.49 9.06 33.93
C THR A 33 -40.52 9.78 33.00
N SER A 34 -41.07 10.50 32.03
CA SER A 34 -40.35 11.39 31.12
C SER A 34 -39.83 12.62 31.87
N PRO A 35 -38.61 13.13 31.57
CA PRO A 35 -38.25 14.51 31.88
C PRO A 35 -38.41 15.42 30.64
N PRO A 36 -38.61 16.73 30.85
CA PRO A 36 -38.91 17.67 29.78
C PRO A 36 -37.64 18.21 29.09
N ASN A 37 -37.87 18.74 27.89
CA ASN A 37 -36.96 19.55 27.09
C ASN A 37 -36.13 20.54 27.92
N HIS A 38 -34.81 20.48 27.78
CA HIS A 38 -33.94 21.63 27.98
C HIS A 38 -32.88 21.70 26.87
N SER A 39 -32.94 22.83 26.17
CA SER A 39 -31.90 23.45 25.35
C SER A 39 -30.56 23.51 26.10
N CYS A 40 -29.47 23.06 25.48
CA CYS A 40 -28.13 23.18 26.06
C CYS A 40 -27.29 24.16 25.23
N THR A 41 -27.14 25.34 25.80
CA THR A 41 -26.08 26.32 25.55
C THR A 41 -24.74 25.74 26.02
N GLU A 42 -23.66 26.13 25.33
CA GLU A 42 -22.28 25.78 25.65
C GLU A 42 -21.91 26.06 27.13
N GLN A 43 -21.40 25.05 27.83
CA GLN A 43 -20.39 25.27 28.87
C GLN A 43 -19.67 23.96 29.25
N ASN A 44 -18.34 24.08 29.31
CA ASN A 44 -17.38 23.11 29.81
C ASN A 44 -17.76 22.56 31.20
N VAL A 45 -17.49 21.27 31.45
CA VAL A 45 -16.58 20.77 32.51
C VAL A 45 -16.57 19.22 32.51
N ALA A 46 -15.35 18.71 32.50
CA ALA A 46 -14.79 17.46 33.02
C ALA A 46 -15.67 16.27 33.45
N GLY A 47 -15.23 15.08 33.02
CA GLY A 47 -15.25 13.88 33.85
C GLY A 47 -15.63 12.59 33.16
N LEU A 48 -14.70 11.93 32.45
CA LEU A 48 -14.76 10.49 32.15
C LEU A 48 -13.36 9.84 32.11
N SER A 49 -13.32 8.62 32.64
CA SER A 49 -12.19 7.80 33.08
C SER A 49 -11.08 7.52 32.05
N PRO A 50 -9.82 7.37 32.49
CA PRO A 50 -8.68 7.20 31.59
C PRO A 50 -8.55 5.74 31.13
N TYR A 51 -8.43 5.58 29.82
CA TYR A 51 -7.76 4.44 29.21
C TYR A 51 -6.26 4.54 29.56
N ILE A 52 -5.71 3.52 30.22
CA ILE A 52 -4.29 3.45 30.58
C ILE A 52 -3.50 3.13 29.30
N GLN A 53 -3.01 4.18 28.63
CA GLN A 53 -1.79 4.10 27.83
C GLN A 53 -0.58 4.21 28.77
N PRO A 54 0.56 3.54 28.49
CA PRO A 54 1.80 3.80 29.20
C PRO A 54 2.24 5.25 28.93
N HIS A 55 2.09 6.12 29.94
CA HIS A 55 2.58 7.49 29.94
C HIS A 55 4.12 7.48 29.93
N TYR A 56 4.70 8.02 28.87
CA TYR A 56 6.04 8.62 28.91
C TYR A 56 5.85 10.13 29.02
N GLU A 57 5.70 10.63 30.24
CA GLU A 57 5.85 12.06 30.52
C GLU A 57 7.33 12.34 30.79
N SER A 58 7.98 13.10 29.91
CA SER A 58 9.20 13.82 30.23
C SER A 58 9.01 15.28 29.87
N THR A 59 8.66 16.07 30.88
CA THR A 59 8.61 17.53 30.83
C THR A 59 10.00 18.11 31.02
N SER A 60 10.70 18.39 29.92
CA SER A 60 11.57 19.57 29.67
C SER A 60 12.47 19.29 28.46
N PRO A 61 12.68 20.26 27.55
CA PRO A 61 13.58 20.07 26.42
C PRO A 61 15.03 20.08 26.93
N VAL A 62 15.60 18.89 27.10
CA VAL A 62 17.06 18.73 27.23
C VAL A 62 17.67 19.10 25.87
N PRO A 63 18.65 20.00 25.79
CA PRO A 63 19.32 20.30 24.54
C PRO A 63 20.01 19.03 24.04
N PHE A 64 19.55 18.52 22.91
CA PHE A 64 20.14 17.36 22.25
C PHE A 64 21.50 17.79 21.67
N ILE A 65 22.58 17.53 22.39
CA ILE A 65 23.93 17.58 21.84
C ILE A 65 24.07 16.28 21.04
N ALA A 66 24.12 16.41 19.72
CA ALA A 66 24.49 15.31 18.84
C ALA A 66 25.92 14.87 19.20
N GLU A 67 26.04 13.76 19.93
CA GLU A 67 27.31 13.04 19.99
C GLU A 67 27.64 12.63 18.55
N LEU A 68 28.62 13.32 17.97
CA LEU A 68 29.22 12.96 16.70
C LEU A 68 29.73 11.51 16.83
N PRO A 69 29.48 10.64 15.83
CA PRO A 69 30.03 9.30 15.84
C PRO A 69 31.54 9.37 16.04
N ALA A 70 32.07 8.51 16.91
CA ALA A 70 33.51 8.38 17.12
C ALA A 70 34.21 8.32 15.75
N PRO A 71 35.29 9.09 15.54
CA PRO A 71 35.98 9.13 14.26
C PRO A 71 36.30 7.70 13.83
N LEU A 72 35.85 7.35 12.61
CA LEU A 72 36.13 6.06 12.01
C LEU A 72 37.64 5.82 12.08
N PRO A 73 38.09 4.59 12.41
CA PRO A 73 39.50 4.27 12.37
C PRO A 73 40.06 4.66 11.00
N PRO A 74 41.26 5.25 10.92
CA PRO A 74 41.85 5.66 9.66
C PRO A 74 41.82 4.48 8.69
N ALA A 75 41.25 4.71 7.51
CA ALA A 75 41.16 3.69 6.49
C ALA A 75 42.57 3.11 6.25
N PRO A 76 42.71 1.77 6.15
CA PRO A 76 43.99 1.18 5.85
C PRO A 76 44.54 1.82 4.57
N PRO A 77 45.84 2.18 4.53
CA PRO A 77 46.42 2.83 3.36
C PRO A 77 46.15 1.95 2.15
N THR A 78 45.34 2.48 1.22
CA THR A 78 45.07 1.80 -0.04
C THR A 78 46.42 1.65 -0.75
N THR A 79 46.88 0.41 -0.90
CA THR A 79 48.19 0.04 -1.46
C THR A 79 48.29 0.27 -2.97
N THR A 80 47.38 1.05 -3.55
CA THR A 80 47.39 1.39 -4.97
C THR A 80 48.51 2.40 -5.19
N SER A 81 49.55 2.02 -5.93
CA SER A 81 50.64 2.94 -6.26
C SER A 81 50.11 4.12 -7.07
N GLU A 82 50.74 5.29 -6.95
CA GLU A 82 50.36 6.48 -7.73
C GLU A 82 50.40 6.21 -9.25
N GLN A 83 51.30 5.30 -9.67
CA GLN A 83 51.40 4.85 -11.05
C GLN A 83 50.16 4.06 -11.47
N GLN A 84 49.69 3.14 -10.64
CA GLN A 84 48.47 2.38 -10.92
C GLN A 84 47.23 3.28 -10.93
N LEU A 85 47.18 4.32 -10.08
CA LEU A 85 46.09 5.28 -10.08
C LEU A 85 46.03 6.10 -11.39
N LYS A 86 47.20 6.48 -11.93
CA LYS A 86 47.29 7.14 -13.25
C LYS A 86 46.90 6.20 -14.40
N GLU A 87 47.26 4.93 -14.32
CA GLU A 87 46.86 3.93 -15.33
C GLU A 87 45.34 3.68 -15.31
N ASP A 88 44.73 3.60 -14.13
CA ASP A 88 43.29 3.45 -13.95
C ASP A 88 42.51 4.67 -14.45
N GLU A 89 43.01 5.88 -14.20
CA GLU A 89 42.41 7.13 -14.71
C GLU A 89 42.46 7.20 -16.24
N LEU A 90 43.59 6.80 -16.84
CA LEU A 90 43.77 6.78 -18.29
C LEU A 90 42.88 5.72 -18.94
N LEU A 91 42.71 4.56 -18.30
CA LEU A 91 41.79 3.51 -18.72
C LEU A 91 40.33 3.97 -18.65
N ALA A 92 39.93 4.64 -17.56
CA ALA A 92 38.59 5.18 -17.40
C ALA A 92 38.25 6.21 -18.49
N HIS A 93 39.18 7.12 -18.79
CA HIS A 93 39.01 8.11 -19.85
C HIS A 93 38.89 7.45 -21.24
N LYS A 94 39.66 6.38 -21.50
CA LYS A 94 39.59 5.60 -22.75
C LYS A 94 38.24 4.88 -22.90
N LEU A 95 37.71 4.30 -21.82
CA LEU A 95 36.39 3.67 -21.81
C LEU A 95 35.27 4.68 -22.07
N GLN A 96 35.37 5.87 -21.47
CA GLN A 96 34.42 6.95 -21.68
C GLN A 96 34.41 7.44 -23.15
N GLN A 97 35.59 7.59 -23.77
CA GLN A 97 35.68 7.96 -25.18
C GLN A 97 35.04 6.91 -26.10
N MET A 98 35.27 5.61 -25.85
CA MET A 98 34.62 4.54 -26.63
C MET A 98 33.10 4.56 -26.50
N GLN A 99 32.55 4.86 -25.31
CA GLN A 99 31.10 4.99 -25.12
C GLN A 99 30.53 6.17 -25.91
N ILE A 100 31.20 7.33 -25.88
CA ILE A 100 30.78 8.52 -26.65
C ILE A 100 30.81 8.22 -28.16
N GLU A 101 31.83 7.52 -28.64
CA GLU A 101 31.96 7.16 -30.04
C GLU A 101 30.90 6.14 -30.49
N GLU A 102 30.56 5.16 -29.66
CA GLU A 102 29.47 4.21 -29.92
C GLU A 102 28.10 4.92 -29.98
N VAL A 103 27.83 5.87 -29.08
CA VAL A 103 26.60 6.69 -29.13
C VAL A 103 26.54 7.52 -30.41
N ARG A 104 27.67 8.12 -30.82
CA ARG A 104 27.75 8.86 -32.08
C ARG A 104 27.50 7.95 -33.28
N ARG A 105 28.07 6.74 -33.29
CA ARG A 105 27.89 5.73 -34.35
C ARG A 105 26.43 5.31 -34.49
N ARG A 106 25.75 5.03 -33.36
CA ARG A 106 24.31 4.71 -33.33
C ARG A 106 23.43 5.87 -33.79
N SER A 107 23.84 7.10 -33.49
CA SER A 107 23.09 8.29 -33.95
C SER A 107 23.23 8.51 -35.45
N SER A 108 24.40 8.21 -36.04
CA SER A 108 24.62 8.33 -37.48
C SER A 108 23.95 7.25 -38.33
N SER A 109 23.71 6.05 -37.80
CA SER A 109 23.05 4.97 -38.57
C SER A 109 21.54 5.20 -38.75
N VAL A 110 20.90 5.95 -37.86
CA VAL A 110 19.45 6.24 -37.92
C VAL A 110 19.13 7.32 -38.96
N VAL A 111 20.06 8.22 -39.26
CA VAL A 111 19.82 9.35 -40.18
C VAL A 111 19.91 8.93 -41.67
N SER A 112 20.62 7.84 -41.98
CA SER A 112 20.86 7.43 -43.38
C SER A 112 19.75 6.58 -44.03
N GLN A 113 18.68 6.21 -43.31
CA GLN A 113 17.58 5.40 -43.88
C GLN A 113 16.39 6.20 -44.43
N HIS A 114 16.43 7.53 -44.48
CA HIS A 114 15.29 8.36 -44.94
C HIS A 114 15.52 9.17 -46.23
N GLN A 115 16.54 8.84 -47.03
CA GLN A 115 16.71 9.44 -48.35
C GLN A 115 16.87 8.37 -49.43
N ARG A 116 15.75 7.72 -49.80
CA ARG A 116 15.63 7.11 -51.14
C ARG A 116 14.82 8.08 -52.02
N PRO A 117 15.37 8.53 -53.16
CA PRO A 117 14.62 9.31 -54.13
C PRO A 117 13.55 8.44 -54.78
N VAL A 118 12.30 8.89 -54.73
CA VAL A 118 11.18 8.30 -55.47
C VAL A 118 11.38 8.64 -56.94
N SER A 119 11.57 7.61 -57.77
CA SER A 119 11.66 7.74 -59.23
C SER A 119 10.28 8.09 -59.81
N VAL A 120 10.22 9.16 -60.58
CA VAL A 120 9.02 9.68 -61.25
C VAL A 120 8.86 8.96 -62.59
N ALA A 121 7.77 8.21 -62.76
CA ALA A 121 7.34 7.66 -64.05
C ALA A 121 6.29 8.57 -64.72
N PRO A 122 6.27 8.69 -66.06
CA PRO A 122 5.39 9.62 -66.77
C PRO A 122 3.94 9.10 -66.94
N PRO A 123 2.93 9.99 -67.10
CA PRO A 123 1.53 9.62 -67.11
C PRO A 123 1.00 9.22 -68.50
N SER A 124 0.13 8.21 -68.50
CA SER A 124 -0.76 7.81 -69.60
C SER A 124 -2.12 8.52 -69.46
N PRO A 125 -2.80 8.93 -70.56
CA PRO A 125 -4.08 9.60 -70.49
C PRO A 125 -5.25 8.60 -70.56
N HIS A 126 -6.26 8.73 -69.68
CA HIS A 126 -7.68 8.79 -70.07
C HIS A 126 -8.69 8.77 -68.88
N ARG A 127 -9.63 9.73 -68.98
CA ARG A 127 -11.09 9.73 -68.66
C ARG A 127 -11.63 9.77 -67.20
N HIS A 128 -12.26 10.92 -66.90
CA HIS A 128 -13.59 11.20 -66.26
C HIS A 128 -14.04 10.37 -65.03
N SER A 129 -14.12 10.91 -63.81
CA SER A 129 -15.19 11.76 -63.18
C SER A 129 -15.77 11.02 -61.93
N PRO A 130 -16.55 11.62 -61.01
CA PRO A 130 -16.16 12.64 -60.04
C PRO A 130 -16.64 12.34 -58.58
N LEU A 131 -16.33 13.27 -57.66
CA LEU A 131 -16.99 13.53 -56.35
C LEU A 131 -16.64 12.65 -55.13
N LEU A 132 -15.95 13.24 -54.15
CA LEU A 132 -16.57 13.71 -52.90
C LEU A 132 -15.58 14.56 -52.08
N HIS A 133 -16.07 15.71 -51.62
CA HIS A 133 -15.41 16.62 -50.69
C HIS A 133 -15.24 15.99 -49.30
N GLN A 134 -14.07 16.11 -48.70
CA GLN A 134 -14.01 16.34 -47.26
C GLN A 134 -12.84 17.24 -46.85
N ARG A 135 -13.21 18.34 -46.22
CA ARG A 135 -12.40 19.38 -45.60
C ARG A 135 -11.48 18.80 -44.51
N SER A 136 -10.19 19.12 -44.59
CA SER A 136 -9.23 18.98 -43.49
C SER A 136 -8.95 20.36 -42.89
N PHE A 137 -9.18 20.49 -41.58
CA PHE A 137 -8.82 21.68 -40.80
C PHE A 137 -7.31 21.65 -40.49
N HIS A 138 -6.60 22.68 -40.95
CA HIS A 138 -5.23 22.97 -40.54
C HIS A 138 -5.22 23.50 -39.10
N SER A 139 -4.59 22.76 -38.18
CA SER A 139 -4.20 23.28 -36.87
C SER A 139 -2.81 23.88 -36.97
N LEU A 140 -2.76 25.19 -36.73
CA LEU A 140 -1.59 26.04 -36.65
C LEU A 140 -0.64 25.56 -35.55
N ARG A 141 0.66 25.52 -35.85
CA ARG A 141 1.77 25.27 -34.92
C ARG A 141 2.62 26.54 -34.89
N PRO A 142 3.03 27.07 -33.72
CA PRO A 142 3.85 28.28 -33.69
C PRO A 142 5.31 27.98 -34.04
N HIS A 143 5.86 28.79 -34.93
CA HIS A 143 7.28 28.83 -35.30
C HIS A 143 8.14 29.40 -34.17
N SER A 144 9.22 28.70 -33.82
CA SER A 144 10.34 29.24 -33.05
C SER A 144 11.21 30.11 -33.97
N GLN A 145 11.37 31.38 -33.60
CA GLN A 145 12.22 32.35 -34.29
C GLN A 145 13.71 32.04 -34.02
N SER A 146 14.47 31.90 -35.09
CA SER A 146 15.94 31.88 -35.10
C SER A 146 16.46 33.31 -35.18
N VAL A 147 17.32 33.71 -34.24
CA VAL A 147 18.02 35.00 -34.27
C VAL A 147 19.26 34.86 -35.16
N SER A 148 19.31 35.65 -36.23
CA SER A 148 20.47 35.81 -37.10
C SER A 148 21.41 36.88 -36.51
N SER A 149 22.70 36.57 -36.43
CA SER A 149 23.74 37.54 -36.06
C SER A 149 24.51 37.97 -37.30
N THR A 150 24.44 39.27 -37.57
CA THR A 150 25.01 40.00 -38.70
C THR A 150 26.53 40.13 -38.61
N THR A 151 27.17 39.95 -39.77
CA THR A 151 28.60 40.12 -40.05
C THR A 151 28.96 41.60 -40.25
N ALA A 152 30.03 42.10 -39.62
CA ALA A 152 30.82 43.27 -40.05
C ALA A 152 32.12 43.43 -39.21
N PRO A 153 33.17 44.12 -39.70
CA PRO A 153 34.52 43.55 -39.65
C PRO A 153 35.60 44.39 -38.92
N TYR A 154 36.75 43.73 -38.69
CA TYR A 154 38.12 44.21 -38.38
C TYR A 154 38.38 45.11 -37.15
N THR A 155 39.29 44.65 -36.27
CA THR A 155 40.62 45.26 -36.03
C THR A 155 41.48 44.41 -35.08
N LEU A 156 42.77 44.30 -35.40
CA LEU A 156 43.80 43.60 -34.61
C LEU A 156 44.13 44.37 -33.32
N SER A 157 44.17 43.69 -32.18
CA SER A 157 45.22 43.90 -31.18
C SER A 157 45.37 42.66 -30.29
N SER A 158 46.61 42.17 -30.23
CA SER A 158 47.06 41.05 -29.43
C SER A 158 47.49 41.53 -28.05
N SER A 159 46.93 40.93 -27.00
CA SER A 159 47.50 40.97 -25.64
C SER A 159 47.27 39.62 -24.95
N PRO A 160 48.27 39.08 -24.23
CA PRO A 160 48.17 37.78 -23.58
C PRO A 160 47.31 37.88 -22.33
N ARG A 161 46.17 37.18 -22.31
CA ARG A 161 45.35 37.00 -21.10
C ARG A 161 45.92 35.86 -20.26
N LEU A 162 46.26 36.20 -19.01
CA LEU A 162 46.53 35.29 -17.92
C LEU A 162 45.29 34.43 -17.61
N PRO A 163 45.46 33.15 -17.18
CA PRO A 163 44.35 32.29 -16.82
C PRO A 163 43.67 32.76 -15.52
N SER A 164 42.34 32.73 -15.52
CA SER A 164 41.49 33.01 -14.35
C SER A 164 41.73 32.01 -13.21
N PRO A 165 41.65 32.44 -11.94
CA PRO A 165 41.78 31.54 -10.80
C PRO A 165 40.51 30.69 -10.63
N SER A 166 40.75 29.41 -10.36
CA SER A 166 39.75 28.40 -10.00
C SER A 166 39.09 28.75 -8.67
N LEU A 167 37.75 28.76 -8.63
CA LEU A 167 36.93 28.89 -7.42
C LEU A 167 36.72 27.50 -6.80
N LEU A 168 37.74 26.98 -6.11
CA LEU A 168 37.58 25.86 -5.17
C LEU A 168 38.10 26.30 -3.80
N PRO A 169 37.34 26.08 -2.71
CA PRO A 169 37.76 26.48 -1.39
C PRO A 169 38.90 25.58 -0.87
N GLU A 170 40.01 26.22 -0.52
CA GLU A 170 41.17 25.67 0.16
C GLU A 170 40.80 25.30 1.61
N VAL A 171 40.96 24.03 1.97
CA VAL A 171 40.71 23.51 3.31
C VAL A 171 41.97 23.73 4.17
N VAL A 172 41.91 24.68 5.09
CA VAL A 172 42.94 24.90 6.11
C VAL A 172 42.64 23.99 7.32
N PRO A 173 43.56 23.11 7.76
CA PRO A 173 43.34 22.30 8.95
C PRO A 173 43.58 23.14 10.21
N TYR A 174 42.51 23.37 10.97
CA TYR A 174 42.56 23.93 12.32
C TYR A 174 42.68 22.78 13.33
N TYR A 175 43.69 22.83 14.20
CA TYR A 175 43.81 21.93 15.36
C TYR A 175 43.26 22.63 16.60
N PRO A 176 42.18 22.17 17.25
CA PRO A 176 41.84 22.60 18.59
C PRO A 176 42.53 21.71 19.63
N GLN A 177 43.31 22.34 20.51
CA GLN A 177 43.78 21.74 21.75
C GLN A 177 42.59 21.48 22.69
N SER A 178 42.49 20.24 23.17
CA SER A 178 41.53 19.81 24.18
C SER A 178 42.18 19.83 25.57
N THR A 179 41.62 20.63 26.48
CA THR A 179 41.88 20.57 27.91
C THR A 179 40.80 19.72 28.58
N SER A 180 41.24 18.62 29.17
CA SER A 180 40.45 17.64 29.92
C SER A 180 39.99 18.22 31.25
N GLU A 181 38.69 18.12 31.56
CA GLU A 181 38.22 18.01 32.95
C GLU A 181 37.16 16.91 33.04
N ASN A 182 37.48 15.90 33.86
CA ASN A 182 36.65 14.76 34.21
C ASN A 182 35.71 15.14 35.37
N LEU A 183 34.40 14.88 35.22
CA LEU A 183 33.52 14.64 36.37
C LEU A 183 32.54 13.50 36.03
N PRO A 184 32.34 12.51 36.91
CA PRO A 184 31.42 11.40 36.67
C PRO A 184 30.01 11.76 37.15
N ILE A 185 29.02 11.73 36.25
CA ILE A 185 27.61 11.72 36.60
C ILE A 185 27.07 10.31 36.33
N PRO A 186 26.48 9.61 37.33
CA PRO A 186 25.89 8.30 37.11
C PRO A 186 24.55 8.48 36.39
N VAL A 187 24.51 8.17 35.10
CA VAL A 187 23.25 8.06 34.33
C VAL A 187 22.72 6.64 34.51
N VAL A 188 21.55 6.54 35.15
CA VAL A 188 20.77 5.30 35.22
C VAL A 188 20.21 5.02 33.82
N GLN A 189 20.77 4.01 33.14
CA GLN A 189 20.30 3.52 31.84
C GLN A 189 19.13 2.57 32.06
N ASP A 190 17.89 3.06 31.88
CA ASP A 190 16.78 2.19 31.47
C ASP A 190 16.82 2.05 29.94
N GLN A 191 17.77 1.27 29.45
CA GLN A 191 17.80 0.84 28.05
C GLN A 191 17.10 -0.52 27.94
N ASN A 192 15.88 -0.52 27.41
CA ASN A 192 15.39 -1.70 26.69
C ASN A 192 16.37 -1.95 25.55
N THR A 193 17.17 -3.01 25.67
CA THR A 193 18.17 -3.40 24.67
C THR A 193 17.47 -3.81 23.38
N VAL A 194 17.19 -2.84 22.51
CA VAL A 194 16.85 -3.10 21.11
C VAL A 194 18.15 -3.55 20.47
N TYR A 195 18.33 -4.87 20.35
CA TYR A 195 19.49 -5.43 19.65
C TYR A 195 19.52 -4.84 18.23
N PRO A 196 20.59 -4.13 17.83
CA PRO A 196 20.71 -3.62 16.48
C PRO A 196 20.72 -4.82 15.53
N LEU A 197 19.71 -4.91 14.67
CA LEU A 197 19.66 -5.96 13.66
C LEU A 197 20.88 -5.81 12.73
N PRO A 198 21.51 -6.93 12.32
CA PRO A 198 22.60 -6.89 11.36
C PRO A 198 22.14 -6.19 10.07
N ALA A 199 23.02 -5.36 9.51
CA ALA A 199 22.77 -4.63 8.28
C ALA A 199 22.49 -5.63 7.13
N SER A 200 21.36 -5.41 6.44
CA SER A 200 20.87 -6.22 5.32
C SER A 200 20.67 -7.71 5.64
N LEU A 201 19.50 -8.05 6.19
CA LEU A 201 19.04 -9.43 6.25
C LEU A 201 18.95 -10.01 4.82
N ASP A 202 19.58 -11.17 4.60
CA ASP A 202 19.36 -11.97 3.39
C ASP A 202 17.84 -12.18 3.17
N PRO A 203 17.33 -12.14 1.93
CA PRO A 203 15.89 -12.26 1.68
C PRO A 203 15.21 -13.49 2.32
N ALA A 204 15.91 -14.63 2.42
CA ALA A 204 15.36 -15.80 3.09
C ALA A 204 15.25 -15.56 4.60
N SER A 205 16.23 -14.90 5.21
CA SER A 205 16.18 -14.52 6.62
C SER A 205 15.09 -13.48 6.91
N SER A 206 14.84 -12.54 5.99
CA SER A 206 13.73 -11.57 6.10
C SER A 206 12.37 -12.27 6.06
N SER A 207 12.23 -13.29 5.21
CA SER A 207 11.03 -14.12 5.14
C SER A 207 10.80 -14.89 6.43
N ALA A 208 11.84 -15.54 6.96
CA ALA A 208 11.76 -16.28 8.23
C ALA A 208 11.44 -15.35 9.41
N TYR A 209 12.07 -14.18 9.46
CA TYR A 209 11.78 -13.14 10.45
C TYR A 209 10.32 -12.72 10.39
N LEU A 210 9.79 -12.45 9.19
CA LEU A 210 8.40 -12.04 9.02
C LEU A 210 7.42 -13.08 9.55
N GLU A 211 7.63 -14.37 9.29
CA GLU A 211 6.71 -15.41 9.79
C GLU A 211 6.85 -15.63 11.31
N GLN A 212 8.03 -15.38 11.88
CA GLN A 212 8.27 -15.49 13.32
C GLN A 212 7.70 -14.31 14.10
N HIS A 213 7.94 -13.08 13.62
CA HIS A 213 7.59 -11.85 14.32
C HIS A 213 6.27 -11.24 13.84
N LEU A 214 5.71 -11.75 12.75
CA LEU A 214 4.48 -11.27 12.10
C LEU A 214 4.55 -9.79 11.70
N GLN A 215 5.75 -9.23 11.65
CA GLN A 215 6.03 -7.83 11.38
C GLN A 215 7.21 -7.70 10.42
N VAL A 216 7.14 -6.72 9.53
CA VAL A 216 8.30 -6.31 8.73
C VAL A 216 9.27 -5.51 9.60
N PRO A 217 10.56 -5.88 9.67
CA PRO A 217 11.53 -5.19 10.51
C PRO A 217 11.67 -3.72 10.11
N TYR A 218 11.89 -2.88 11.12
CA TYR A 218 12.21 -1.47 10.89
C TYR A 218 13.66 -1.33 10.44
N PRO A 219 13.93 -0.59 9.35
CA PRO A 219 15.30 -0.21 9.01
C PRO A 219 15.89 0.62 10.17
N SER A 220 17.07 0.23 10.66
CA SER A 220 17.71 0.85 11.83
C SER A 220 18.03 2.33 11.62
N GLN A 221 18.20 2.74 10.36
CA GLN A 221 18.44 4.12 9.95
C GLN A 221 17.19 5.01 9.96
N TRP A 222 15.98 4.46 10.16
CA TRP A 222 14.75 5.24 10.18
C TRP A 222 14.40 5.70 11.59
N ALA A 223 14.55 7.00 11.83
CA ALA A 223 14.04 7.65 13.03
C ALA A 223 12.55 7.99 12.85
N LEU A 224 11.68 7.26 13.56
CA LEU A 224 10.24 7.37 13.39
C LEU A 224 9.60 8.17 14.53
N ALA A 225 8.91 9.26 14.17
CA ALA A 225 8.09 10.02 15.11
C ALA A 225 6.88 9.19 15.61
N PRO A 226 6.25 9.54 16.74
CA PRO A 226 5.06 8.86 17.24
C PRO A 226 3.94 8.79 16.20
N VAL A 227 3.14 7.73 16.26
CA VAL A 227 1.99 7.53 15.36
C VAL A 227 0.84 8.44 15.80
N VAL A 228 0.32 9.23 14.87
CA VAL A 228 -0.82 10.15 15.05
C VAL A 228 -2.12 9.49 14.58
N ALA A 229 -2.07 8.69 13.52
CA ALA A 229 -3.20 7.92 13.03
C ALA A 229 -2.72 6.65 12.32
N THR A 230 -3.51 5.58 12.37
CA THR A 230 -3.24 4.36 11.61
C THR A 230 -4.41 4.04 10.71
N PHE A 231 -4.12 3.63 9.47
CA PHE A 231 -5.07 3.14 8.51
C PHE A 231 -4.73 1.71 8.11
N TYR A 232 -5.73 0.85 8.04
CA TYR A 232 -5.60 -0.54 7.64
C TYR A 232 -6.18 -0.74 6.26
N ALA A 233 -5.53 -1.55 5.43
CA ALA A 233 -6.01 -1.85 4.09
C ALA A 233 -7.08 -2.95 4.10
N TYR A 234 -8.09 -2.75 3.26
CA TYR A 234 -9.21 -3.66 3.03
C TYR A 234 -9.33 -3.90 1.54
N HIS A 235 -9.17 -5.15 1.15
CA HIS A 235 -9.37 -5.58 -0.23
C HIS A 235 -10.84 -5.99 -0.42
N GLY A 236 -11.47 -5.56 -1.51
CA GLY A 236 -12.88 -5.86 -1.79
C GLY A 236 -13.16 -7.36 -1.97
N HIS A 237 -14.43 -7.76 -1.83
CA HIS A 237 -14.89 -9.17 -1.83
C HIS A 237 -14.83 -9.87 -3.17
N LYS A 238 -14.74 -9.10 -4.26
CA LYS A 238 -14.81 -9.64 -5.60
C LYS A 238 -13.41 -9.80 -6.12
N ILE A 239 -12.84 -10.96 -5.82
CA ILE A 239 -11.66 -11.47 -6.48
C ILE A 239 -12.17 -12.27 -7.68
N PRO A 240 -11.92 -11.84 -8.94
CA PRO A 240 -12.29 -12.62 -10.10
C PRO A 240 -11.71 -14.04 -10.01
N PRO A 241 -12.43 -15.10 -10.41
CA PRO A 241 -11.97 -16.50 -10.35
C PRO A 241 -10.71 -16.80 -11.17
N SER A 242 -10.23 -15.87 -11.99
CA SER A 242 -8.99 -16.00 -12.76
C SER A 242 -7.87 -15.10 -12.26
N SER A 243 -8.13 -14.29 -11.22
CA SER A 243 -7.21 -13.26 -10.80
C SER A 243 -6.05 -13.79 -9.95
N THR A 244 -4.98 -13.01 -9.93
CA THR A 244 -3.79 -13.26 -9.12
C THR A 244 -3.51 -12.05 -8.23
N TRP A 245 -2.72 -12.21 -7.18
CA TRP A 245 -2.33 -11.12 -6.28
C TRP A 245 -1.66 -9.91 -6.98
N LEU A 246 -1.05 -10.13 -8.15
CA LEU A 246 -0.50 -9.09 -9.01
C LEU A 246 -1.55 -8.28 -9.76
N GLU A 247 -2.79 -8.75 -9.86
CA GLU A 247 -3.86 -8.02 -10.51
C GLU A 247 -4.36 -6.88 -9.61
N THR A 248 -4.80 -5.81 -10.27
CA THR A 248 -5.39 -4.68 -9.57
C THR A 248 -6.81 -5.07 -9.15
N PRO A 249 -7.14 -5.04 -7.86
CA PRO A 249 -8.49 -5.37 -7.39
C PRO A 249 -9.49 -4.31 -7.87
N ASP A 250 -10.79 -4.64 -7.89
CA ASP A 250 -11.85 -3.68 -8.26
C ASP A 250 -11.88 -2.46 -7.31
N SER A 251 -11.60 -2.70 -6.03
CA SER A 251 -11.58 -1.68 -4.99
C SER A 251 -10.67 -2.03 -3.83
N VAL A 252 -10.03 -1.01 -3.27
CA VAL A 252 -9.29 -1.06 -2.00
C VAL A 252 -9.88 0.00 -1.09
N THR A 253 -10.00 -0.28 0.21
CA THR A 253 -10.42 0.71 1.20
C THR A 253 -9.38 0.79 2.30
N TRP A 254 -9.03 2.00 2.73
CA TRP A 254 -8.22 2.23 3.93
C TRP A 254 -9.12 2.74 5.05
N ARG A 255 -8.99 2.24 6.28
CA ARG A 255 -9.84 2.65 7.42
C ARG A 255 -9.05 2.73 8.71
N THR A 256 -9.50 3.55 9.66
CA THR A 256 -8.85 3.67 10.97
C THR A 256 -9.16 2.54 11.96
N ILE A 257 -10.10 1.65 11.63
CA ILE A 257 -10.44 0.47 12.43
C ILE A 257 -9.82 -0.75 11.79
N ARG A 258 -9.40 -1.75 12.57
CA ARG A 258 -8.85 -3.00 12.03
C ARG A 258 -9.91 -3.91 11.43
N PRO A 259 -9.54 -4.78 10.47
CA PRO A 259 -10.48 -5.73 9.92
C PRO A 259 -11.03 -6.77 10.92
N THR A 260 -10.42 -6.92 12.08
CA THR A 260 -10.87 -7.85 13.12
C THR A 260 -11.72 -7.16 14.19
N GLU A 261 -11.75 -5.83 14.20
CA GLU A 261 -12.45 -5.05 15.19
C GLU A 261 -13.88 -4.74 14.72
N ASN A 262 -14.85 -5.10 15.54
CA ASN A 262 -16.24 -4.67 15.31
C ASN A 262 -16.34 -3.17 15.61
N ALA A 263 -16.72 -2.38 14.61
CA ALA A 263 -16.94 -0.95 14.78
C ALA A 263 -18.14 -0.71 15.70
N MET A 264 -17.88 -0.48 16.99
CA MET A 264 -18.89 -0.11 18.00
C MET A 264 -19.18 1.42 18.03
N GLY A 265 -18.66 2.18 17.06
CA GLY A 265 -18.65 3.64 17.08
C GLY A 265 -19.04 4.31 15.75
N PRO A 266 -18.92 5.65 15.66
CA PRO A 266 -19.20 6.39 14.43
C PRO A 266 -18.36 5.85 13.26
N ALA A 267 -18.87 5.99 12.04
CA ALA A 267 -18.23 5.45 10.84
C ALA A 267 -16.79 5.99 10.75
N PRO A 268 -15.77 5.11 10.77
CA PRO A 268 -14.38 5.54 10.75
C PRO A 268 -14.07 6.27 9.44
N ALA A 269 -13.13 7.21 9.51
CA ALA A 269 -12.53 7.80 8.32
C ALA A 269 -12.07 6.68 7.40
N SER A 270 -12.52 6.75 6.14
CA SER A 270 -12.18 5.72 5.18
C SER A 270 -11.99 6.24 3.77
N TYR A 271 -10.94 5.75 3.12
CA TYR A 271 -10.56 6.13 1.76
C TYR A 271 -10.80 4.95 0.84
N ILE A 272 -11.72 5.12 -0.10
CA ILE A 272 -12.16 4.05 -1.00
C ILE A 272 -11.63 4.33 -2.39
N PHE A 273 -10.78 3.44 -2.88
CA PHE A 273 -10.29 3.40 -4.25
C PHE A 273 -11.24 2.58 -5.12
N LYS A 274 -11.54 3.11 -6.30
CA LYS A 274 -12.21 2.38 -7.39
C LYS A 274 -11.28 2.36 -8.58
N PHE A 275 -10.84 1.17 -8.94
CA PHE A 275 -9.92 0.99 -10.05
C PHE A 275 -10.69 0.84 -11.36
N LYS A 276 -10.12 1.40 -12.41
CA LYS A 276 -10.63 1.35 -13.77
C LYS A 276 -9.47 0.98 -14.67
N THR A 277 -9.46 -0.27 -15.10
CA THR A 277 -8.62 -0.72 -16.20
C THR A 277 -9.38 -0.48 -17.49
N SER A 278 -8.80 0.31 -18.39
CA SER A 278 -9.35 0.51 -19.72
C SER A 278 -8.24 0.33 -20.74
N GLY A 279 -8.57 -0.30 -21.87
CA GLY A 279 -7.59 -0.71 -22.88
C GLY A 279 -7.76 -2.19 -23.19
N GLY A 280 -8.16 -2.50 -24.43
CA GLY A 280 -8.14 -3.86 -24.97
C GLY A 280 -6.88 -4.09 -25.81
N SER A 281 -6.82 -5.22 -26.52
CA SER A 281 -5.67 -5.59 -27.38
C SER A 281 -5.23 -4.50 -28.39
N PHE A 282 -6.10 -3.55 -28.73
CA PHE A 282 -5.86 -2.50 -29.72
C PHE A 282 -5.58 -1.11 -29.14
N ARG A 283 -5.69 -0.91 -27.82
CA ARG A 283 -5.48 0.42 -27.18
C ARG A 283 -4.40 0.31 -26.13
N SER A 284 -3.65 1.40 -25.93
CA SER A 284 -2.66 1.44 -24.85
C SER A 284 -3.33 1.13 -23.51
N SER A 285 -2.65 0.34 -22.68
CA SER A 285 -3.12 0.05 -21.33
C SER A 285 -3.20 1.37 -20.55
N ARG A 286 -4.37 1.64 -20.00
CA ARG A 286 -4.61 2.77 -19.11
C ARG A 286 -4.98 2.23 -17.75
N LEU A 287 -4.11 2.50 -16.80
CA LEU A 287 -4.38 2.29 -15.38
C LEU A 287 -4.92 3.59 -14.83
N SER A 288 -6.12 3.55 -14.27
CA SER A 288 -6.69 4.73 -13.61
C SER A 288 -7.48 4.31 -12.39
N TRP A 289 -7.53 5.19 -11.39
CA TRP A 289 -8.39 4.99 -10.24
C TRP A 289 -8.90 6.33 -9.71
N SER A 290 -9.98 6.26 -8.94
CA SER A 290 -10.51 7.41 -8.21
C SER A 290 -10.65 7.06 -6.73
N MET A 291 -10.27 7.98 -5.85
CA MET A 291 -10.40 7.86 -4.41
C MET A 291 -11.53 8.75 -3.89
N THR A 292 -12.34 8.22 -2.98
CA THR A 292 -13.40 8.95 -2.27
C THR A 292 -13.25 8.76 -0.77
N CYS A 293 -13.46 9.82 0.02
CA CYS A 293 -13.49 9.75 1.49
C CYS A 293 -14.93 9.54 1.98
N SER A 294 -15.11 8.63 2.92
CA SER A 294 -16.35 8.42 3.67
C SER A 294 -16.17 9.03 5.06
N GLY A 295 -16.60 10.29 5.20
CA GLY A 295 -16.49 11.05 6.45
C GLY A 295 -17.18 12.40 6.36
N GLU A 296 -17.19 13.01 5.18
CA GLU A 296 -17.97 14.22 4.96
C GLU A 296 -19.46 13.87 4.90
N GLN A 297 -20.18 14.32 5.93
CA GLN A 297 -21.64 14.33 5.95
C GLN A 297 -22.12 15.26 4.83
N SER A 298 -22.20 14.72 3.62
CA SER A 298 -22.72 15.44 2.47
C SER A 298 -24.18 15.78 2.77
N ASN A 299 -24.46 17.04 3.10
CA ASN A 299 -25.80 17.61 3.08
C ASN A 299 -26.48 17.16 1.77
N LYS A 300 -27.62 16.48 1.89
CA LYS A 300 -28.28 15.63 0.87
C LYS A 300 -28.62 16.33 -0.47
N LEU A 301 -28.31 17.61 -0.66
CA LEU A 301 -28.64 18.35 -1.89
C LEU A 301 -27.56 18.33 -2.98
N ALA A 302 -26.31 17.95 -2.70
CA ALA A 302 -25.26 17.95 -3.73
C ALA A 302 -25.21 16.62 -4.50
N LYS A 303 -25.94 16.55 -5.63
CA LYS A 303 -26.15 15.39 -6.51
C LYS A 303 -24.92 14.73 -7.17
N SER A 304 -23.69 14.99 -6.73
CA SER A 304 -22.50 14.32 -7.25
C SER A 304 -21.36 14.40 -6.25
N LYS A 305 -21.09 13.29 -5.54
CA LYS A 305 -19.85 13.15 -4.75
C LYS A 305 -18.69 13.13 -5.74
N ARG A 306 -18.01 14.27 -5.87
CA ARG A 306 -16.81 14.37 -6.71
C ARG A 306 -15.73 13.47 -6.11
N PRO A 307 -14.97 12.73 -6.93
CA PRO A 307 -13.78 12.06 -6.44
C PRO A 307 -12.83 13.12 -5.89
N ILE A 308 -12.22 12.82 -4.75
CA ILE A 308 -11.29 13.73 -4.09
C ILE A 308 -9.99 13.68 -4.87
N TRP A 309 -9.45 12.47 -5.06
CA TRP A 309 -8.27 12.21 -5.86
C TRP A 309 -8.59 11.33 -7.06
N ALA A 310 -7.93 11.59 -8.18
CA ALA A 310 -7.99 10.76 -9.38
C ALA A 310 -6.59 10.58 -9.97
N TYR A 311 -6.27 9.35 -10.35
CA TYR A 311 -5.00 9.00 -10.96
C TYR A 311 -5.21 8.43 -12.36
N ASP A 312 -4.36 8.84 -13.30
CA ASP A 312 -4.34 8.37 -14.68
C ASP A 312 -2.91 8.14 -15.14
N LEU A 313 -2.59 6.88 -15.42
CA LEU A 313 -1.34 6.43 -15.99
C LEU A 313 -1.58 5.82 -17.36
N LYS A 314 -0.90 6.37 -18.37
CA LYS A 314 -0.90 5.85 -19.74
C LYS A 314 0.52 5.50 -20.14
N PHE A 315 0.66 4.29 -20.65
CA PHE A 315 1.87 3.84 -21.32
C PHE A 315 1.74 4.07 -22.82
N ASP A 316 2.86 4.31 -23.48
CA ASP A 316 2.95 4.24 -24.92
C ASP A 316 2.92 2.77 -25.34
N SER A 317 1.98 2.37 -26.19
CA SER A 317 1.83 0.98 -26.60
C SER A 317 2.99 0.45 -27.44
N SER A 318 3.75 1.33 -28.10
CA SER A 318 4.86 0.93 -28.96
C SER A 318 6.17 0.75 -28.19
N THR A 319 6.44 1.62 -27.21
CA THR A 319 7.69 1.58 -26.44
C THR A 319 7.54 0.95 -25.06
N GLY A 320 6.30 0.80 -24.56
CA GLY A 320 6.04 0.42 -23.17
C GLY A 320 6.42 1.50 -22.16
N LEU A 321 6.90 2.67 -22.60
CA LEU A 321 7.33 3.75 -21.72
C LEU A 321 6.14 4.57 -21.23
N ARG A 322 6.31 5.20 -20.06
CA ARG A 322 5.32 6.13 -19.50
C ARG A 322 5.10 7.30 -20.45
N LYS A 323 3.86 7.46 -20.92
CA LYS A 323 3.44 8.56 -21.81
C LYS A 323 2.85 9.74 -21.04
N THR A 324 1.95 9.46 -20.10
CA THR A 324 1.38 10.46 -19.19
C THR A 324 1.14 9.86 -17.83
N GLU A 325 1.41 10.61 -16.79
CA GLU A 325 1.05 10.27 -15.41
C GLU A 325 0.56 11.53 -14.71
N VAL A 326 -0.66 11.46 -14.19
CA VAL A 326 -1.33 12.60 -13.58
C VAL A 326 -2.06 12.14 -12.33
N LEU A 327 -1.70 12.72 -11.18
CA LEU A 327 -2.51 12.67 -9.96
C LEU A 327 -3.22 14.02 -9.81
N ALA A 328 -4.55 14.02 -9.78
CA ALA A 328 -5.35 15.24 -9.68
C ALA A 328 -6.16 15.24 -8.37
N HIS A 329 -6.21 16.41 -7.72
CA HIS A 329 -7.04 16.68 -6.55
C HIS A 329 -8.15 17.66 -6.91
N GLY A 330 -9.38 17.18 -7.12
CA GLY A 330 -10.51 18.04 -7.50
C GLY A 330 -10.25 18.93 -8.74
N ARG A 331 -10.15 20.25 -8.53
CA ARG A 331 -9.86 21.26 -9.57
C ARG A 331 -8.44 21.84 -9.47
N GLU A 332 -7.65 21.35 -8.53
CA GLU A 332 -6.32 21.87 -8.25
C GLU A 332 -5.29 21.41 -9.29
N ASN A 333 -4.07 21.92 -9.16
CA ASN A 333 -2.96 21.57 -10.02
C ASN A 333 -2.68 20.07 -9.97
N ALA A 334 -2.42 19.49 -11.13
CA ALA A 334 -1.96 18.12 -11.24
C ALA A 334 -0.62 17.95 -10.54
N ILE A 335 -0.52 16.91 -9.70
CA ILE A 335 0.72 16.46 -9.10
C ILE A 335 1.40 15.48 -10.07
N LEU A 336 2.66 15.79 -10.39
CA LEU A 336 3.52 14.89 -11.15
C LEU A 336 4.29 14.00 -10.19
N THR A 337 4.10 12.69 -10.33
CA THR A 337 4.84 11.66 -9.59
C THR A 337 5.97 11.09 -10.45
N THR A 338 7.10 10.78 -9.82
CA THR A 338 8.26 10.17 -10.48
C THR A 338 8.69 8.94 -9.69
N TYR A 339 8.33 7.76 -10.20
CA TYR A 339 8.79 6.49 -9.66
C TYR A 339 10.18 6.16 -10.22
N VAL A 340 11.06 5.67 -9.35
CA VAL A 340 12.39 5.19 -9.68
C VAL A 340 12.57 3.83 -9.02
N HIS A 341 12.72 2.79 -9.83
CA HIS A 341 13.15 1.47 -9.38
C HIS A 341 14.68 1.48 -9.27
N GLY A 342 15.20 1.59 -8.04
CA GLY A 342 16.63 1.70 -7.77
C GLY A 342 17.26 0.37 -7.38
N LEU A 343 18.60 0.32 -7.40
CA LEU A 343 19.36 -0.87 -7.02
C LEU A 343 19.27 -1.19 -5.52
N ASN A 344 19.11 -0.15 -4.69
CA ASN A 344 19.10 -0.28 -3.23
C ASN A 344 17.69 -0.16 -2.65
N TYR A 345 16.84 0.66 -3.27
CA TYR A 345 15.46 0.91 -2.87
C TYR A 345 14.67 1.46 -4.05
N ASP A 346 13.36 1.31 -3.97
CA ASP A 346 12.40 1.95 -4.84
C ASP A 346 12.00 3.29 -4.23
N SER A 347 11.71 4.28 -5.07
CA SER A 347 11.23 5.58 -4.60
C SER A 347 10.16 6.19 -5.48
N LEU A 348 9.30 7.01 -4.88
CA LEU A 348 8.30 7.84 -5.57
C LEU A 348 8.43 9.29 -5.10
N ARG A 349 8.89 10.18 -5.98
CA ARG A 349 9.06 11.61 -5.70
C ARG A 349 7.89 12.43 -6.24
N PHE A 350 7.46 13.45 -5.50
CA PHE A 350 6.42 14.39 -5.92
C PHE A 350 6.46 15.70 -5.12
N ILE A 351 5.78 16.73 -5.62
CA ILE A 351 5.53 17.99 -4.89
C ILE A 351 4.06 18.01 -4.46
N GLY A 352 3.81 18.16 -3.16
CA GLY A 352 2.45 18.19 -2.62
C GLY A 352 1.71 19.51 -2.92
N PRO A 353 0.39 19.58 -2.67
CA PRO A 353 -0.39 20.82 -2.80
C PRO A 353 0.10 21.95 -1.90
N ASP A 354 0.76 21.60 -0.80
CA ASP A 354 1.41 22.52 0.13
C ASP A 354 2.81 22.98 -0.32
N SER A 355 3.19 22.69 -1.58
CA SER A 355 4.47 23.04 -2.18
C SER A 355 5.70 22.41 -1.52
N ARG A 356 5.53 21.42 -0.63
CA ARG A 356 6.65 20.66 -0.08
C ARG A 356 7.03 19.51 -1.02
N ALA A 357 8.32 19.19 -1.06
CA ALA A 357 8.80 18.01 -1.76
C ALA A 357 8.71 16.78 -0.86
N TYR A 358 8.20 15.69 -1.42
CA TYR A 358 7.97 14.42 -0.77
C TYR A 358 8.67 13.28 -1.52
N MET A 359 9.04 12.24 -0.78
CA MET A 359 9.56 11.02 -1.36
C MET A 359 9.15 9.79 -0.55
N TRP A 360 8.40 8.88 -1.16
CA TRP A 360 8.32 7.52 -0.64
C TRP A 360 9.61 6.78 -0.93
N VAL A 361 10.07 5.98 0.01
CA VAL A 361 11.25 5.12 -0.09
C VAL A 361 10.92 3.74 0.47
N SER A 362 11.20 2.67 -0.28
CA SER A 362 11.12 1.30 0.23
C SER A 362 12.36 0.95 1.06
N SER A 363 12.22 0.00 1.99
CA SER A 363 13.32 -0.47 2.84
C SER A 363 14.41 -1.21 2.06
N SER A 364 14.07 -1.77 0.91
CA SER A 364 14.97 -2.47 -0.01
C SER A 364 14.44 -2.39 -1.45
N ALA A 365 15.29 -2.66 -2.42
CA ALA A 365 14.88 -2.75 -3.82
C ALA A 365 13.84 -3.86 -4.01
N LEU A 366 12.82 -3.57 -4.80
CA LEU A 366 11.79 -4.54 -5.11
C LEU A 366 12.35 -5.62 -6.06
N SER A 367 12.25 -6.88 -5.68
CA SER A 367 12.48 -7.98 -6.62
C SER A 367 11.72 -9.21 -6.19
N SER A 368 11.25 -10.00 -7.16
CA SER A 368 10.69 -11.33 -6.91
C SER A 368 11.64 -12.45 -7.27
N ILE A 369 12.79 -12.22 -7.91
CA ILE A 369 13.63 -13.30 -8.45
C ILE A 369 14.78 -13.75 -7.54
N ASN A 370 15.06 -13.00 -6.46
CA ASN A 370 16.19 -13.26 -5.56
C ASN A 370 15.75 -13.66 -4.13
N GLY A 371 14.58 -14.30 -4.00
CA GLY A 371 14.01 -14.66 -2.70
C GLY A 371 13.41 -13.48 -1.92
N SER A 372 13.56 -12.25 -2.42
CA SER A 372 12.90 -11.06 -1.90
C SER A 372 11.39 -11.21 -2.04
N ARG A 373 10.67 -10.82 -0.99
CA ARG A 373 9.21 -10.82 -0.98
C ARG A 373 8.67 -9.38 -1.02
N TYR A 374 7.64 -9.17 -1.82
CA TYR A 374 6.86 -7.94 -1.87
C TYR A 374 6.32 -7.58 -0.49
N ASP A 375 5.82 -8.56 0.24
CA ASP A 375 5.23 -8.37 1.56
C ASP A 375 6.24 -8.24 2.71
N THR A 376 7.53 -8.37 2.42
CA THR A 376 8.61 -7.99 3.34
C THR A 376 9.06 -6.55 3.18
N LEU A 377 8.46 -5.77 2.27
CA LEU A 377 8.82 -4.37 2.08
C LEU A 377 8.14 -3.48 3.12
N ARG A 378 8.92 -2.52 3.62
CA ARG A 378 8.45 -1.38 4.39
C ARG A 378 8.65 -0.13 3.57
N HIS A 379 7.77 0.85 3.74
CA HIS A 379 7.90 2.12 3.03
C HIS A 379 7.85 3.27 4.04
N ALA A 380 8.61 4.32 3.79
CA ALA A 380 8.57 5.56 4.56
C ALA A 380 8.38 6.75 3.62
N LEU A 381 7.53 7.68 4.02
CA LEU A 381 7.30 8.94 3.33
C LEU A 381 8.12 10.02 4.00
N PHE A 382 9.13 10.50 3.29
CA PHE A 382 9.96 11.61 3.71
C PHE A 382 9.42 12.93 3.15
N VAL A 383 9.58 14.01 3.92
CA VAL A 383 9.24 15.37 3.50
C VAL A 383 10.42 16.31 3.75
N THR A 384 10.62 17.25 2.82
CA THR A 384 11.56 18.37 3.01
C THR A 384 11.22 19.19 4.26
N THR A 385 12.25 19.58 5.02
CA THR A 385 12.13 20.36 6.25
C THR A 385 13.12 21.53 6.23
N GLY A 386 12.61 22.76 6.38
CA GLY A 386 13.44 23.96 6.44
C GLY A 386 14.27 24.16 5.17
N ASN A 387 15.60 24.22 5.33
CA ASN A 387 16.54 24.49 4.23
C ASN A 387 16.99 23.22 3.48
N ILE A 388 16.56 22.02 3.91
CA ILE A 388 16.95 20.76 3.28
C ILE A 388 16.06 20.55 2.04
N GLN A 389 16.67 20.63 0.86
CA GLN A 389 15.95 20.49 -0.42
C GLN A 389 15.67 19.03 -0.80
N ASP A 390 16.50 18.08 -0.37
CA ASP A 390 16.28 16.66 -0.67
C ASP A 390 15.40 16.04 0.42
N PRO A 391 14.17 15.55 0.09
CA PRO A 391 13.30 14.92 1.04
C PRO A 391 13.97 13.78 1.80
N LEU A 392 14.94 13.05 1.22
CA LEU A 392 15.56 11.88 1.85
C LEU A 392 16.18 12.17 3.22
N TYR A 393 16.64 13.39 3.43
CA TYR A 393 17.26 13.85 4.68
C TYR A 393 16.29 14.62 5.57
N GLY A 394 15.01 14.68 5.20
CA GLY A 394 13.97 15.32 5.96
C GLY A 394 13.27 14.38 6.94
N GLN A 395 12.11 14.79 7.44
CA GLN A 395 11.34 14.03 8.43
C GLN A 395 10.51 12.91 7.78
N ILE A 396 10.44 11.75 8.43
CA ILE A 396 9.47 10.70 8.09
C ILE A 396 8.10 11.09 8.64
N VAL A 397 7.16 11.40 7.76
CA VAL A 397 5.80 11.85 8.11
C VAL A 397 4.76 10.76 8.04
N ALA A 398 5.06 9.65 7.37
CA ALA A 398 4.24 8.45 7.35
C ALA A 398 5.10 7.21 7.03
N ASP A 399 4.61 6.03 7.37
CA ASP A 399 5.20 4.75 6.96
C ASP A 399 4.14 3.69 6.72
N HIS A 400 4.47 2.74 5.86
CA HIS A 400 3.60 1.65 5.43
C HIS A 400 4.30 0.31 5.61
N THR A 401 3.54 -0.70 6.05
CA THR A 401 3.98 -2.09 6.11
C THR A 401 2.84 -3.03 5.74
N PHE A 402 3.16 -4.12 5.04
CA PHE A 402 2.19 -5.16 4.71
C PHE A 402 1.73 -5.95 5.94
N TRP A 403 2.58 -6.04 6.95
CA TRP A 403 2.33 -6.81 8.15
C TRP A 403 2.81 -6.01 9.36
N ASP A 404 1.86 -5.54 10.14
CA ASP A 404 2.11 -4.63 11.25
C ASP A 404 2.53 -5.29 12.57
N GLY A 405 2.60 -6.62 12.62
CA GLY A 405 2.92 -7.36 13.85
C GLY A 405 1.77 -7.46 14.83
N TYR A 406 0.56 -7.00 14.47
CA TYR A 406 -0.53 -7.03 15.41
C TYR A 406 -1.03 -8.45 15.65
N VAL A 407 -1.02 -8.81 16.92
CA VAL A 407 -1.44 -10.09 17.46
C VAL A 407 -2.55 -9.81 18.46
N ALA A 408 -3.77 -10.26 18.16
CA ALA A 408 -4.92 -10.02 19.03
C ALA A 408 -4.90 -10.98 20.23
N GLU A 409 -4.04 -10.71 21.22
CA GLU A 409 -3.87 -11.53 22.43
C GLU A 409 -5.14 -11.61 23.30
N ASN A 410 -6.07 -10.67 23.10
CA ASN A 410 -7.35 -10.62 23.79
C ASN A 410 -8.53 -11.09 22.92
N GLU A 411 -8.28 -11.63 21.71
CA GLU A 411 -9.37 -12.14 20.86
C GLU A 411 -10.00 -13.38 21.50
N VAL A 412 -11.32 -13.36 21.67
CA VAL A 412 -12.08 -14.48 22.24
C VAL A 412 -12.76 -15.25 21.12
N HIS A 413 -12.32 -16.49 20.90
CA HIS A 413 -12.87 -17.39 19.88
C HIS A 413 -14.06 -18.18 20.43
N VAL A 414 -15.21 -17.51 20.55
CA VAL A 414 -16.46 -18.11 21.08
C VAL A 414 -16.84 -19.39 20.33
N GLY A 415 -17.19 -20.43 21.07
CA GLY A 415 -17.61 -21.72 20.53
C GLY A 415 -16.47 -22.67 20.16
N ILE A 416 -15.23 -22.18 20.06
CA ILE A 416 -14.04 -22.97 19.75
C ILE A 416 -13.42 -23.53 21.03
N ARG A 417 -13.03 -24.80 21.00
CA ARG A 417 -12.36 -25.49 22.10
C ARG A 417 -10.94 -25.86 21.69
N CYS A 418 -9.96 -25.66 22.56
CA CYS A 418 -8.61 -26.20 22.37
C CYS A 418 -8.63 -27.74 22.49
N ASN A 419 -8.17 -28.47 21.48
CA ASN A 419 -8.14 -29.92 21.46
C ASN A 419 -7.20 -30.53 22.51
N GLU A 420 -6.19 -29.78 22.98
CA GLU A 420 -5.26 -30.25 24.01
C GLU A 420 -5.76 -29.94 25.42
N CYS A 421 -5.78 -28.67 25.83
CA CYS A 421 -6.14 -28.28 27.19
C CYS A 421 -7.65 -28.20 27.45
N GLN A 422 -8.48 -28.47 26.44
CA GLN A 422 -9.95 -28.42 26.51
C GLN A 422 -10.55 -27.04 26.87
N MET A 423 -9.72 -25.97 26.90
CA MET A 423 -10.18 -24.60 27.16
C MET A 423 -11.22 -24.16 26.11
N LYS A 424 -12.34 -23.59 26.58
CA LYS A 424 -13.42 -23.04 25.74
C LYS A 424 -14.06 -21.82 26.44
N PRO A 425 -14.14 -20.65 25.79
CA PRO A 425 -13.56 -20.33 24.49
C PRO A 425 -12.02 -20.30 24.54
N ILE A 426 -11.36 -20.38 23.37
CA ILE A 426 -9.94 -20.05 23.27
C ILE A 426 -9.80 -18.53 23.43
N ASN A 427 -9.02 -18.10 24.42
CA ASN A 427 -8.65 -16.70 24.64
C ASN A 427 -7.23 -16.45 24.10
N GLY A 428 -7.08 -15.43 23.26
CA GLY A 428 -5.83 -15.09 22.60
C GLY A 428 -5.62 -15.83 21.30
N LEU A 429 -4.37 -16.19 20.98
CA LEU A 429 -4.07 -16.77 19.67
C LEU A 429 -4.64 -18.17 19.52
N ARG A 430 -5.39 -18.33 18.44
CA ARG A 430 -5.90 -19.60 17.96
C ARG A 430 -5.05 -20.09 16.80
N TRP A 431 -4.60 -21.32 16.92
CA TRP A 431 -3.90 -22.07 15.89
C TRP A 431 -4.80 -23.19 15.39
N ILE A 432 -4.85 -23.37 14.08
CA ILE A 432 -5.62 -24.45 13.44
C ILE A 432 -4.67 -25.40 12.73
N CYS A 433 -4.82 -26.70 12.97
CA CYS A 433 -4.06 -27.70 12.24
C CYS A 433 -4.57 -27.81 10.79
N ARG A 434 -3.67 -27.72 9.82
CA ARG A 434 -3.92 -27.94 8.40
C ARG A 434 -4.06 -29.43 8.08
N THR A 435 -3.39 -30.29 8.84
CA THR A 435 -3.37 -31.75 8.63
C THR A 435 -4.59 -32.43 9.25
N CYS A 436 -4.97 -32.00 10.45
CA CYS A 436 -6.03 -32.63 11.23
C CYS A 436 -7.32 -31.79 11.14
N PRO A 437 -8.42 -32.35 10.61
CA PRO A 437 -9.69 -31.62 10.56
C PRO A 437 -10.20 -31.33 11.98
N HIS A 438 -10.71 -30.12 12.19
CA HIS A 438 -11.29 -29.68 13.47
C HIS A 438 -10.32 -29.76 14.67
N HIS A 439 -9.03 -29.61 14.41
CA HIS A 439 -8.02 -29.59 15.45
C HIS A 439 -7.53 -28.14 15.64
N ASP A 440 -8.11 -27.47 16.63
CA ASP A 440 -7.80 -26.12 17.06
C ASP A 440 -7.03 -26.16 18.38
N VAL A 441 -5.96 -25.39 18.51
CA VAL A 441 -5.18 -25.30 19.75
C VAL A 441 -4.94 -23.84 20.14
N CYS A 442 -4.82 -23.59 21.44
CA CYS A 442 -4.37 -22.29 21.92
C CYS A 442 -2.85 -22.14 21.77
N ASP A 443 -2.35 -20.92 21.81
CA ASP A 443 -0.92 -20.61 21.71
C ASP A 443 -0.05 -21.40 22.68
N THR A 444 -0.47 -21.47 23.95
CA THR A 444 0.25 -22.19 24.99
C THR A 444 0.44 -23.66 24.62
N CYS A 445 -0.62 -24.34 24.16
CA CYS A 445 -0.54 -25.74 23.76
C CYS A 445 0.33 -25.93 22.50
N ARG A 446 0.26 -25.01 21.54
CA ARG A 446 1.11 -25.04 20.34
C ARG A 446 2.60 -24.90 20.69
N THR A 447 2.95 -23.94 21.54
CA THR A 447 4.33 -23.70 21.98
C THR A 447 4.88 -24.87 22.80
N LEU A 448 4.07 -25.45 23.70
CA LEU A 448 4.45 -26.63 24.48
C LEU A 448 4.70 -27.86 23.60
N ALA A 449 3.91 -28.04 22.53
CA ALA A 449 4.11 -29.13 21.57
C ALA A 449 5.42 -28.98 20.79
N LEU A 450 5.78 -27.76 20.39
CA LEU A 450 7.08 -27.47 19.76
C LEU A 450 8.26 -27.70 20.71
N GLY A 451 8.06 -27.50 22.01
CA GLY A 451 9.04 -27.79 23.06
C GLY A 451 9.18 -29.28 23.44
N ALA A 452 8.49 -30.18 22.73
CA ALA A 452 8.45 -31.64 23.00
C ALA A 452 7.95 -32.02 24.42
N GLN A 453 7.16 -31.15 25.07
CA GLN A 453 6.79 -31.32 26.49
C GLN A 453 5.34 -31.81 26.71
N PHE A 454 4.52 -32.04 25.68
CA PHE A 454 3.08 -32.30 25.89
C PHE A 454 2.40 -33.25 24.88
N GLY A 455 1.39 -33.98 25.41
CA GLY A 455 0.13 -34.38 24.75
C GLY A 455 0.18 -35.46 23.66
N ALA A 456 -0.57 -36.55 23.82
CA ALA A 456 -0.73 -37.59 22.78
C ALA A 456 -1.56 -37.14 21.56
N SER A 457 -2.20 -35.96 21.61
CA SER A 457 -3.17 -35.52 20.60
C SER A 457 -2.53 -34.68 19.48
N ILE A 458 -1.50 -33.87 19.76
CA ILE A 458 -0.71 -33.21 18.71
C ILE A 458 0.28 -34.23 18.12
N GLN A 459 0.00 -34.64 16.89
CA GLN A 459 0.90 -35.52 16.13
C GLN A 459 2.08 -34.72 15.56
N PRO A 460 3.27 -35.32 15.38
CA PRO A 460 4.39 -34.67 14.69
C PRO A 460 4.06 -34.22 13.25
N THR A 461 2.99 -34.77 12.67
CA THR A 461 2.48 -34.41 11.34
C THR A 461 1.53 -33.22 11.35
N CYS A 462 1.17 -32.68 12.53
CA CYS A 462 0.32 -31.50 12.63
C CYS A 462 1.06 -30.25 12.17
N ASP A 463 0.58 -29.63 11.09
CA ASP A 463 1.04 -28.33 10.60
C ASP A 463 0.06 -27.23 11.05
N PHE A 464 0.48 -26.33 11.93
CA PHE A 464 -0.39 -25.32 12.53
C PHE A 464 -0.31 -23.98 11.82
N SER A 465 -1.48 -23.40 11.56
CA SER A 465 -1.66 -22.07 11.01
C SER A 465 -2.24 -21.10 12.02
N LEU A 466 -1.74 -19.85 12.03
CA LEU A 466 -2.34 -18.79 12.83
C LEU A 466 -3.64 -18.31 12.17
N VAL A 467 -4.71 -18.20 12.97
CA VAL A 467 -6.01 -17.74 12.49
C VAL A 467 -6.06 -16.20 12.41
N ASN A 468 -5.43 -15.50 13.35
CA ASN A 468 -5.47 -14.03 13.45
C ASN A 468 -4.19 -13.45 12.89
N LEU A 469 -4.19 -13.17 11.58
CA LEU A 469 -3.02 -12.59 10.93
C LEU A 469 -2.97 -11.07 11.10
N PRO A 470 -1.74 -10.50 11.14
CA PRO A 470 -1.51 -9.06 11.09
C PRO A 470 -2.15 -8.42 9.85
N ASN A 471 -2.26 -7.09 9.87
CA ASN A 471 -2.86 -6.36 8.76
C ASN A 471 -1.84 -5.47 8.06
N GLU A 472 -2.13 -5.18 6.80
CA GLU A 472 -1.45 -4.12 6.07
C GLU A 472 -1.87 -2.78 6.69
N ALA A 473 -0.87 -2.01 7.14
CA ALA A 473 -1.05 -0.80 7.92
C ALA A 473 -0.23 0.35 7.35
N LEU A 474 -0.84 1.53 7.38
CA LEU A 474 -0.25 2.82 7.08
C LEU A 474 -0.36 3.69 8.34
N ASN A 475 0.78 4.11 8.89
CA ASN A 475 0.82 5.00 10.03
C ASN A 475 1.17 6.42 9.56
N ILE A 476 0.34 7.38 9.95
CA ILE A 476 0.63 8.81 9.84
C ILE A 476 1.39 9.21 11.10
N ARG A 477 2.52 9.89 10.94
CA ARG A 477 3.42 10.30 12.04
C ARG A 477 3.51 11.81 12.23
N SER A 478 3.03 12.58 11.27
CA SER A 478 2.97 14.03 11.37
C SER A 478 1.53 14.52 11.34
N PRO A 479 1.09 15.39 12.27
CA PRO A 479 -0.24 15.99 12.19
C PRO A 479 -0.35 17.05 11.09
N THR A 480 0.78 17.44 10.47
CA THR A 480 0.82 18.49 9.42
C THR A 480 0.77 17.93 8.00
N VAL A 481 0.70 16.61 7.84
CA VAL A 481 0.54 15.99 6.52
C VAL A 481 -0.93 15.64 6.31
N ASP A 482 -1.44 15.92 5.11
CA ASP A 482 -2.77 15.50 4.69
C ASP A 482 -2.81 13.97 4.52
N PRO A 483 -3.59 13.22 5.33
CA PRO A 483 -3.69 11.77 5.20
C PRO A 483 -4.22 11.31 3.83
N GLU A 484 -5.04 12.13 3.15
CA GLU A 484 -5.56 11.80 1.83
C GLU A 484 -4.45 11.75 0.77
N LEU A 485 -3.58 12.76 0.75
CA LEU A 485 -2.38 12.78 -0.08
C LEU A 485 -1.47 11.56 0.21
N VAL A 486 -1.25 11.22 1.48
CA VAL A 486 -0.41 10.08 1.87
C VAL A 486 -0.98 8.78 1.33
N VAL A 487 -2.28 8.53 1.55
CA VAL A 487 -2.97 7.31 1.10
C VAL A 487 -3.01 7.21 -0.43
N ALA A 488 -3.29 8.33 -1.12
CA ALA A 488 -3.31 8.40 -2.57
C ALA A 488 -1.93 8.09 -3.19
N THR A 489 -0.87 8.70 -2.67
CA THR A 489 0.49 8.53 -3.20
C THR A 489 1.11 7.18 -2.85
N LEU A 490 0.76 6.60 -1.69
CA LEU A 490 1.11 5.21 -1.38
C LEU A 490 0.51 4.24 -2.41
N GLN A 491 -0.74 4.45 -2.83
CA GLN A 491 -1.37 3.61 -3.84
C GLN A 491 -0.62 3.70 -5.19
N ILE A 492 -0.14 4.88 -5.58
CA ILE A 492 0.69 5.05 -6.79
C ILE A 492 1.99 4.25 -6.70
N LEU A 493 2.69 4.32 -5.57
CA LEU A 493 3.91 3.54 -5.34
C LEU A 493 3.64 2.05 -5.51
N LYS A 494 2.61 1.53 -4.83
CA LYS A 494 2.23 0.11 -4.92
C LYS A 494 1.85 -0.32 -6.33
N ASP A 495 1.16 0.55 -7.08
CA ASP A 495 0.80 0.28 -8.48
C ASP A 495 2.04 0.15 -9.38
N TRP A 496 3.04 1.01 -9.18
CA TRP A 496 4.33 0.95 -9.87
C TRP A 496 5.14 -0.28 -9.50
N GLU A 497 5.22 -0.62 -8.22
CA GLU A 497 5.89 -1.83 -7.74
C GLU A 497 5.26 -3.08 -8.37
N LYS A 498 3.92 -3.19 -8.35
CA LYS A 498 3.22 -4.29 -9.04
C LYS A 498 3.47 -4.28 -10.54
N HIS A 499 3.62 -3.13 -11.18
CA HIS A 499 4.00 -3.06 -12.59
C HIS A 499 5.41 -3.63 -12.81
N THR A 500 6.40 -3.24 -12.00
CA THR A 500 7.76 -3.78 -12.04
C THR A 500 7.76 -5.30 -11.88
N LEU A 501 7.01 -5.85 -10.92
CA LEU A 501 6.88 -7.30 -10.72
C LEU A 501 6.22 -8.03 -11.89
N ARG A 502 5.26 -7.40 -12.59
CA ARG A 502 4.68 -7.97 -13.82
C ARG A 502 5.71 -8.04 -14.94
N GLU A 503 6.58 -7.03 -15.06
CA GLU A 503 7.67 -7.05 -16.04
C GLU A 503 8.75 -8.08 -15.67
N GLU A 504 9.10 -8.21 -14.39
CA GLU A 504 9.98 -9.31 -13.92
C GLU A 504 9.39 -10.69 -14.24
N LYS A 505 8.10 -10.89 -13.96
CA LYS A 505 7.39 -12.15 -14.28
C LYS A 505 7.41 -12.47 -15.78
N LYS A 506 7.31 -11.47 -16.65
CA LYS A 506 7.42 -11.66 -18.10
C LYS A 506 8.85 -12.05 -18.52
N LYS A 507 9.86 -11.40 -17.93
CA LYS A 507 11.29 -11.63 -18.24
C LYS A 507 11.78 -12.98 -17.72
N ASN A 508 11.39 -13.35 -16.51
CA ASN A 508 11.81 -14.59 -15.84
C ASN A 508 10.63 -15.27 -15.13
N PHE A 509 9.74 -15.85 -15.92
CA PHE A 509 8.54 -16.52 -15.42
C PHE A 509 8.86 -17.62 -14.41
N ASN A 510 9.85 -18.48 -14.70
CA ASN A 510 10.19 -19.61 -13.84
C ASN A 510 10.77 -19.16 -12.49
N GLY A 511 11.68 -18.17 -12.49
CA GLY A 511 12.22 -17.60 -11.25
C GLY A 511 11.15 -16.93 -10.41
N PHE A 512 10.26 -16.17 -11.06
CA PHE A 512 9.12 -15.54 -10.39
C PHE A 512 8.19 -16.58 -9.74
N VAL A 513 7.81 -17.63 -10.48
CA VAL A 513 6.95 -18.70 -9.96
C VAL A 513 7.62 -19.47 -8.83
N ALA A 514 8.94 -19.73 -8.92
CA ALA A 514 9.69 -20.39 -7.87
C ALA A 514 9.69 -19.57 -6.58
N SER A 515 9.93 -18.25 -6.67
CA SER A 515 9.87 -17.34 -5.52
C SER A 515 8.48 -17.21 -4.93
N GLU A 516 7.45 -17.07 -5.78
CA GLU A 516 6.06 -17.06 -5.34
C GLU A 516 5.71 -18.36 -4.58
N ASN A 517 6.12 -19.52 -5.10
CA ASN A 517 5.89 -20.79 -4.43
C ASN A 517 6.71 -20.92 -3.14
N ALA A 518 7.90 -20.34 -3.06
CA ALA A 518 8.72 -20.31 -1.85
C ALA A 518 8.07 -19.45 -0.76
N ALA A 519 7.59 -18.24 -1.09
CA ALA A 519 6.85 -17.38 -0.16
C ALA A 519 5.60 -18.12 0.37
N ARG A 520 4.85 -18.76 -0.52
CA ARG A 520 3.63 -19.51 -0.19
C ARG A 520 3.85 -20.78 0.64
N LYS A 521 5.08 -21.13 1.04
CA LYS A 521 5.32 -22.19 2.03
C LYS A 521 4.82 -21.79 3.43
N CYS A 522 4.66 -20.50 3.68
CA CYS A 522 4.31 -19.96 4.98
C CYS A 522 2.93 -19.24 4.96
N ASP A 523 2.34 -19.00 6.13
CA ASP A 523 0.98 -18.44 6.26
C ASP A 523 0.85 -17.06 5.64
N LEU A 524 1.74 -16.12 5.99
CA LEU A 524 1.68 -14.76 5.47
C LEU A 524 1.97 -14.74 3.98
N GLY A 525 2.88 -15.58 3.51
CA GLY A 525 3.16 -15.72 2.09
C GLY A 525 1.96 -16.24 1.29
N VAL A 526 1.17 -17.19 1.81
CA VAL A 526 -0.08 -17.63 1.16
C VAL A 526 -1.07 -16.48 1.02
N MET A 527 -1.13 -15.59 2.01
CA MET A 527 -2.04 -14.44 2.03
C MET A 527 -1.61 -13.32 1.09
N SER A 528 -0.32 -12.97 1.07
CA SER A 528 0.20 -11.94 0.18
C SER A 528 0.20 -12.37 -1.29
N TYR A 529 0.54 -13.64 -1.52
CA TYR A 529 0.72 -14.22 -2.85
C TYR A 529 -0.44 -15.12 -3.25
N TRP A 530 -1.67 -14.72 -2.91
CA TRP A 530 -2.86 -15.53 -3.17
C TRP A 530 -3.06 -15.84 -4.67
N LYS A 531 -3.66 -17.00 -4.94
CA LYS A 531 -4.05 -17.49 -6.27
C LYS A 531 -5.56 -17.64 -6.32
N ALA A 532 -6.18 -17.52 -7.50
CA ALA A 532 -7.62 -17.72 -7.70
C ALA A 532 -8.20 -18.95 -6.98
N GLY A 533 -7.56 -20.12 -7.16
CA GLY A 533 -8.00 -21.38 -6.55
C GLY A 533 -7.90 -21.44 -5.03
N ASP A 534 -7.29 -20.42 -4.39
CA ASP A 534 -7.28 -20.33 -2.93
C ASP A 534 -8.65 -19.95 -2.35
N TRP A 535 -9.52 -19.34 -3.17
CA TRP A 535 -10.85 -18.85 -2.78
C TRP A 535 -12.00 -19.72 -3.29
N ASP A 536 -11.80 -20.39 -4.44
CA ASP A 536 -12.85 -21.15 -5.13
C ASP A 536 -13.12 -22.52 -4.50
N LYS A 537 -12.18 -23.05 -3.70
CA LYS A 537 -12.41 -24.28 -2.94
C LYS A 537 -13.47 -23.98 -1.88
N LYS A 538 -14.76 -24.16 -2.23
CA LYS A 538 -15.76 -24.64 -1.27
C LYS A 538 -15.15 -25.92 -0.75
N GLY A 539 -14.53 -25.87 0.44
CA GLY A 539 -13.85 -27.01 1.02
C GLY A 539 -14.77 -28.21 0.86
N ALA A 540 -14.26 -29.31 0.30
CA ALA A 540 -14.94 -30.59 0.40
C ALA A 540 -15.35 -30.71 1.88
N GLU A 541 -16.62 -31.03 2.16
CA GLU A 541 -17.21 -30.98 3.50
C GLU A 541 -16.24 -31.55 4.55
N GLY A 542 -15.55 -30.66 5.29
CA GLY A 542 -14.50 -31.04 6.25
C GLY A 542 -13.19 -30.25 6.17
N GLU A 543 -12.80 -29.71 5.01
CA GLU A 543 -11.49 -29.07 4.85
C GLU A 543 -11.57 -27.53 5.00
N LYS A 544 -11.53 -27.06 6.25
CA LYS A 544 -11.47 -25.62 6.58
C LYS A 544 -10.02 -25.18 6.80
N PHE A 545 -9.36 -24.71 5.74
CA PHE A 545 -8.05 -24.05 5.83
C PHE A 545 -8.15 -22.77 6.67
N GLY A 546 -7.77 -22.79 7.95
CA GLY A 546 -8.18 -21.74 8.90
C GLY A 546 -7.70 -20.31 8.61
N THR A 547 -6.53 -20.11 8.02
CA THR A 547 -6.07 -18.78 7.59
C THR A 547 -6.89 -18.25 6.40
N ARG A 548 -7.21 -19.13 5.44
CA ARG A 548 -8.04 -18.80 4.28
C ARG A 548 -9.50 -18.60 4.65
N VAL A 549 -9.99 -19.31 5.66
CA VAL A 549 -11.36 -19.20 6.17
C VAL A 549 -11.56 -17.88 6.91
N LYS A 550 -10.59 -17.39 7.71
CA LYS A 550 -10.69 -16.04 8.28
C LYS A 550 -10.57 -14.99 7.19
N ALA A 551 -9.64 -15.12 6.23
CA ALA A 551 -9.56 -14.17 5.12
C ALA A 551 -10.86 -14.10 4.30
N ARG A 552 -11.52 -15.25 4.08
CA ARG A 552 -12.83 -15.33 3.42
C ARG A 552 -13.97 -14.78 4.28
N GLY A 553 -13.92 -14.99 5.59
CA GLY A 553 -14.92 -14.48 6.55
C GLY A 553 -14.73 -13.01 6.93
N ILE A 554 -13.52 -12.48 6.80
CA ILE A 554 -13.15 -11.06 6.87
C ILE A 554 -13.65 -10.37 5.60
N MET A 555 -13.27 -10.89 4.42
CA MET A 555 -14.09 -10.73 3.19
C MET A 555 -15.52 -11.26 3.48
N GLN A 556 -16.54 -11.30 2.65
CA GLN A 556 -17.90 -11.74 3.11
C GLN A 556 -18.55 -10.93 4.27
N ALA A 557 -18.10 -10.96 5.54
CA ALA A 557 -18.61 -10.10 6.62
C ALA A 557 -18.52 -8.62 6.23
N TYR A 558 -17.45 -8.20 5.57
CA TYR A 558 -17.40 -6.86 4.96
C TYR A 558 -18.38 -6.64 3.82
N GLY A 559 -18.69 -7.67 3.05
CA GLY A 559 -19.70 -7.59 1.99
C GLY A 559 -21.06 -7.28 2.58
N GLU A 560 -21.36 -7.92 3.70
CA GLU A 560 -22.56 -7.70 4.50
C GLU A 560 -22.55 -6.31 5.15
N THR A 561 -21.45 -5.89 5.78
CA THR A 561 -21.35 -4.54 6.38
C THR A 561 -21.42 -3.43 5.33
N ALA A 562 -20.76 -3.59 4.17
CA ALA A 562 -20.83 -2.63 3.09
C ALA A 562 -22.24 -2.59 2.45
N ALA A 563 -22.91 -3.72 2.33
CA ALA A 563 -24.30 -3.79 1.88
C ALA A 563 -25.26 -3.19 2.92
N ALA A 564 -25.02 -3.41 4.21
CA ALA A 564 -25.79 -2.83 5.31
C ALA A 564 -25.63 -1.31 5.35
N LEU A 565 -24.40 -0.80 5.23
CA LEU A 565 -24.13 0.64 5.12
C LEU A 565 -24.83 1.26 3.92
N ARG A 566 -24.84 0.59 2.75
CA ARG A 566 -25.62 1.04 1.59
C ARG A 566 -27.13 1.06 1.89
N LYS A 567 -27.66 -0.02 2.47
CA LYS A 567 -29.09 -0.11 2.82
C LYS A 567 -29.53 0.97 3.81
N VAL A 568 -28.72 1.30 4.83
CA VAL A 568 -29.03 2.36 5.80
C VAL A 568 -29.08 3.74 5.12
N VAL A 569 -28.20 3.99 4.16
CA VAL A 569 -28.22 5.23 3.35
C VAL A 569 -29.49 5.28 2.48
N ASP A 570 -29.91 4.15 1.92
CA ASP A 570 -31.09 4.07 1.05
C ASP A 570 -32.42 4.16 1.83
N THR A 571 -32.58 3.49 2.97
CA THR A 571 -33.81 3.56 3.80
C THR A 571 -33.98 4.89 4.53
N GLY A 572 -32.88 5.58 4.85
CA GLY A 572 -32.93 6.97 5.35
C GLY A 572 -33.44 7.98 4.31
N SER A 573 -33.74 7.55 3.09
CA SER A 573 -34.28 8.38 2.01
C SER A 573 -35.79 8.17 1.75
N SER A 574 -36.46 7.18 2.36
CA SER A 574 -37.88 6.90 2.08
C SER A 574 -38.88 7.33 3.18
N VAL A 575 -38.44 8.01 4.25
CA VAL A 575 -39.29 8.35 5.41
C VAL A 575 -39.76 9.82 5.43
N GLY A 576 -39.41 10.64 4.44
CA GLY A 576 -39.81 12.05 4.38
C GLY A 576 -40.56 12.39 3.10
N GLY A 577 -41.83 12.01 3.01
CA GLY A 577 -42.65 12.30 1.83
C GLY A 577 -44.12 11.90 1.95
N ASN A 578 -44.77 12.16 3.08
CA ASN A 578 -46.24 12.25 3.13
C ASN A 578 -46.63 13.72 3.00
N ASP A 579 -46.56 14.22 1.77
CA ASP A 579 -47.27 15.43 1.39
C ASP A 579 -48.73 15.02 1.14
N VAL A 580 -49.61 15.41 2.06
CA VAL A 580 -51.05 15.26 1.95
C VAL A 580 -51.54 16.31 0.95
N THR A 581 -51.57 15.95 -0.33
CA THR A 581 -52.21 16.78 -1.37
C THR A 581 -53.72 16.59 -1.31
N ILE A 582 -54.42 17.51 -0.65
CA ILE A 582 -55.89 17.63 -0.73
C ILE A 582 -56.22 18.15 -2.14
N GLY A 583 -56.72 17.26 -3.00
CA GLY A 583 -57.17 17.59 -4.34
C GLY A 583 -58.62 18.09 -4.35
N THR A 584 -58.82 19.39 -4.54
CA THR A 584 -60.10 19.96 -5.00
C THR A 584 -60.20 19.80 -6.52
N LYS A 585 -61.12 18.93 -6.97
CA LYS A 585 -61.58 18.85 -8.36
C LYS A 585 -62.43 20.08 -8.69
N VAL A 586 -61.95 20.93 -9.59
CA VAL A 586 -62.80 21.87 -10.35
C VAL A 586 -62.89 21.34 -11.78
N ALA A 587 -64.12 20.98 -12.17
CA ALA A 587 -64.46 20.61 -13.53
C ALA A 587 -64.66 21.88 -14.36
N ASN A 588 -63.98 22.00 -15.50
CA ASN A 588 -64.39 22.88 -16.59
C ASN A 588 -64.35 22.07 -17.87
N LYS A 589 -65.49 21.98 -18.54
CA LYS A 589 -65.69 21.26 -19.79
C LYS A 589 -66.56 22.13 -20.70
N ASP A 590 -65.91 23.01 -21.45
CA ASP A 590 -66.36 23.58 -22.72
C ASP A 590 -65.27 23.18 -23.74
N GLY A 591 -65.49 22.73 -24.96
CA GLY A 591 -66.59 22.91 -25.89
C GLY A 591 -66.00 23.39 -27.23
N SER A 592 -66.30 22.70 -28.33
CA SER A 592 -65.92 22.95 -29.74
C SER A 592 -64.45 22.67 -30.13
N GLY A 593 -64.10 22.10 -31.28
CA GLY A 593 -64.86 21.66 -32.45
C GLY A 593 -63.90 21.61 -33.65
N SER A 594 -63.77 20.44 -34.29
CA SER A 594 -63.43 20.15 -35.71
C SER A 594 -62.95 18.70 -35.82
#